data_AF-A0A959FX64-F1
#
_entry.id   AF-A0A959FX64-F1
#
_cell.length_a   1.000
_cell.length_b   1.000
_cell.length_c   1.000
_cell.angle_alpha   90.00
_cell.angle_beta   90.00
_cell.angle_gamma   90.00
#
_symmetry.space_group_name_H-M   'P 1'
#
loop_
_entity.id
_entity.type
_entity.pdbx_description
1 polymer ?
#
loop_
_entity_poly.entity_id
_entity_poly.type
_entity_poly.pdbx_seq_one_letter_code
_entity_poly.pdbx_strand_id
1 'polypeptide(L)'
;YFMDNRIIEIAPLAFMRGRTLDNAFIILDEAQNSTSMQMKMFLTRLGPSAKCIITGDLSQVDLPRSVSSGLRRGVDLLGHIEGIETIYLNAEDVVRHRLVKAIINAYSEDEEARQARQKEKDEEA
;
A
#
# COMPACT_ATOMS: atom_id res chain seq x y z
N TYR A 1 25.75 -12.59 3.22
CA TYR A 1 26.59 -11.47 2.73
C TYR A 1 25.87 -10.13 2.79
N PHE A 2 24.85 -9.85 1.96
CA PHE A 2 24.20 -8.53 1.95
C PHE A 2 23.44 -8.20 3.25
N MET A 3 22.75 -9.18 3.84
CA MET A 3 22.08 -9.00 5.13
C MET A 3 23.08 -8.90 6.28
N ASP A 4 24.08 -9.78 6.32
CA ASP A 4 25.09 -9.82 7.40
C ASP A 4 25.94 -8.55 7.47
N ASN A 5 26.23 -7.95 6.32
CA ASN A 5 26.95 -6.68 6.21
C ASN A 5 26.02 -5.45 6.28
N ARG A 6 24.73 -5.64 6.55
CA ARG A 6 23.71 -4.57 6.63
C ARG A 6 23.63 -3.68 5.38
N ILE A 7 23.91 -4.26 4.21
CA ILE A 7 23.70 -3.58 2.93
C ILE A 7 22.20 -3.51 2.63
N ILE A 8 21.46 -4.57 2.99
CA ILE A 8 20.00 -4.61 2.94
C ILE A 8 19.49 -4.79 4.38
N GLU A 9 18.54 -3.96 4.77
CA GLU A 9 17.88 -4.03 6.07
C GLU A 9 16.37 -4.21 5.85
N ILE A 10 15.81 -5.28 6.41
CA ILE A 10 14.36 -5.50 6.47
C ILE A 10 13.95 -5.30 7.92
N ALA A 11 13.14 -4.28 8.18
CA ALA A 11 12.74 -3.92 9.53
C ALA A 11 11.28 -3.45 9.54
N PRO A 12 10.52 -3.75 10.61
CA PRO A 12 9.16 -3.26 10.73
C PRO A 12 9.15 -1.75 10.99
N LEU A 13 8.04 -1.09 10.61
CA LEU A 13 7.87 0.37 10.71
C LEU A 13 8.21 0.94 12.10
N ALA A 14 7.91 0.18 13.17
CA ALA A 14 8.19 0.58 14.54
C ALA A 14 9.68 0.84 14.83
N PHE A 15 10.60 0.17 14.11
CA PHE A 15 12.03 0.29 14.30
C PHE A 15 12.59 1.61 13.75
N MET A 16 11.79 2.34 12.96
CA MET A 16 12.20 3.64 12.40
C MET A 16 12.10 4.76 13.44
N ARG A 17 11.41 4.52 14.57
CA ARG A 17 11.25 5.51 15.63
C ARG A 17 12.62 5.95 16.17
N GLY A 18 12.86 7.26 16.17
CA GLY A 18 14.10 7.85 16.70
C GLY A 18 15.34 7.65 15.82
N ARG A 19 15.21 7.03 14.63
CA ARG A 19 16.30 6.92 13.66
C ARG A 19 16.31 8.10 12.71
N THR A 20 17.45 8.33 12.08
CA THR A 20 17.55 9.13 10.85
C THR A 20 18.00 8.18 9.76
N LEU A 21 17.23 8.11 8.68
CA LEU A 21 17.50 7.27 7.52
C LEU A 21 18.14 8.17 6.46
N ASP A 22 19.46 8.19 6.38
CA ASP A 22 20.21 9.02 5.42
C ASP A 22 21.13 8.17 4.57
N ASN A 23 21.51 8.69 3.39
CA ASN A 23 22.37 8.02 2.42
C ASN A 23 21.91 6.58 2.08
N ALA A 24 20.59 6.40 1.96
CA ALA A 24 19.96 5.11 1.72
C ALA A 24 18.77 5.24 0.75
N PHE A 25 18.42 4.12 0.13
CA PHE A 25 17.19 3.97 -0.64
C PHE A 25 16.20 3.16 0.21
N ILE A 26 15.05 3.75 0.53
CA ILE A 26 14.07 3.18 1.44
C ILE A 26 12.81 2.82 0.66
N ILE A 27 12.24 1.65 0.94
CA ILE A 27 10.95 1.23 0.43
C ILE A 27 10.07 0.94 1.64
N LEU A 28 8.97 1.69 1.77
CA LEU A 28 7.91 1.39 2.72
C LEU A 28 6.79 0.69 1.95
N ASP A 29 6.66 -0.62 2.17
CA ASP A 29 5.65 -1.44 1.53
C ASP A 29 4.39 -1.59 2.39
N GLU A 30 3.26 -1.90 1.73
CA GLU A 30 1.94 -2.06 2.35
C GLU A 30 1.52 -0.85 3.20
N ALA A 31 1.86 0.35 2.74
CA ALA A 31 1.70 1.58 3.50
C ALA A 31 0.24 1.94 3.79
N GLN A 32 -0.72 1.35 3.07
CA GLN A 32 -2.15 1.48 3.35
C GLN A 32 -2.50 1.01 4.78
N ASN A 33 -1.70 0.10 5.33
CA ASN A 33 -1.84 -0.45 6.68
C ASN A 33 -1.10 0.37 7.75
N SER A 34 -0.49 1.48 7.38
CA SER A 34 0.04 2.46 8.34
C SER A 34 -1.05 3.45 8.76
N THR A 35 -1.04 3.87 10.02
CA THR A 35 -1.88 4.99 10.47
C THR A 35 -1.29 6.33 10.02
N SER A 36 -2.12 7.38 9.98
CA SER A 36 -1.65 8.76 9.74
C SER A 36 -0.48 9.19 10.64
N MET A 37 -0.48 8.75 11.91
CA MET A 37 0.59 9.07 12.85
C MET A 37 1.89 8.33 12.53
N GLN A 38 1.78 7.05 12.15
CA GLN A 38 2.94 6.24 11.77
C GLN A 38 3.56 6.75 10.46
N MET A 39 2.74 7.14 9.48
CA MET A 39 3.23 7.74 8.23
C MET A 39 4.01 9.03 8.50
N LYS A 40 3.45 9.95 9.30
CA LYS A 40 4.16 11.17 9.72
C LYS A 40 5.46 10.86 10.49
N MET A 41 5.40 9.90 11.40
CA MET A 41 6.57 9.46 12.16
C MET A 41 7.68 9.00 11.21
N PHE A 42 7.35 8.20 10.21
CA PHE A 42 8.29 7.65 9.24
C PHE A 42 8.88 8.71 8.30
N LEU A 43 8.04 9.52 7.66
CA LEU A 43 8.50 10.56 6.71
C LEU A 43 9.46 11.54 7.38
N THR A 44 9.24 11.87 8.65
CA THR A 44 10.14 12.75 9.41
C THR A 44 11.44 12.10 9.86
N ARG A 45 11.72 10.85 9.47
CA ARG A 45 13.03 10.19 9.66
C ARG A 45 13.93 10.27 8.44
N LEU A 46 13.41 10.68 7.27
CA LEU A 46 14.21 10.79 6.05
C LEU A 46 15.27 11.88 6.19
N GLY A 47 16.53 11.50 5.94
CA GLY A 47 17.68 12.39 5.90
C GLY A 47 17.82 13.08 4.54
N PRO A 48 18.72 14.09 4.44
CA PRO A 48 18.83 14.94 3.25
C PRO A 48 19.19 14.21 1.96
N SER A 49 19.94 13.11 2.05
CA SER A 49 20.42 12.34 0.90
C SER A 49 19.59 11.07 0.65
N ALA A 50 18.55 10.85 1.45
CA ALA A 50 17.72 9.66 1.33
C ALA A 50 16.75 9.77 0.16
N LYS A 51 16.46 8.63 -0.46
CA LYS A 51 15.36 8.49 -1.42
C LYS A 51 14.38 7.47 -0.86
N CYS A 52 13.10 7.77 -0.96
CA CYS A 52 12.05 6.90 -0.43
C CYS A 52 11.00 6.61 -1.50
N ILE A 53 10.60 5.35 -1.60
CA ILE A 53 9.39 4.92 -2.30
C ILE A 53 8.42 4.41 -1.25
N ILE A 54 7.16 4.81 -1.36
CA ILE A 54 6.07 4.32 -0.52
C ILE A 54 5.08 3.63 -1.44
N THR A 55 4.79 2.37 -1.18
CA THR A 55 3.88 1.53 -1.97
C THR A 55 2.68 1.09 -1.13
N GLY A 56 1.56 0.83 -1.79
CA GLY A 56 0.37 0.27 -1.15
C GLY A 56 -0.87 0.35 -2.03
N ASP A 57 -1.89 -0.42 -1.67
CA ASP A 57 -3.19 -0.47 -2.36
C ASP A 57 -4.28 0.15 -1.47
N LEU A 58 -4.82 1.29 -1.88
CA LEU A 58 -5.85 2.01 -1.13
C LEU A 58 -7.20 1.27 -1.06
N SER A 59 -7.42 0.23 -1.87
CA SER A 59 -8.60 -0.62 -1.80
C SER A 59 -8.49 -1.74 -0.76
N GLN A 60 -7.27 -2.03 -0.26
CA GLN A 60 -6.97 -3.14 0.65
C GLN A 60 -6.48 -2.64 2.00
N VAL A 61 -7.23 -1.72 2.62
CA VAL A 61 -6.90 -1.18 3.94
C VAL A 61 -7.37 -2.13 5.04
N ASP A 62 -6.43 -2.71 5.77
CA ASP A 62 -6.69 -3.65 6.89
C ASP A 62 -6.78 -2.95 8.26
N LEU A 63 -6.99 -1.63 8.26
CA LEU A 63 -7.13 -0.85 9.49
C LEU A 63 -8.57 -0.90 10.03
N PRO A 64 -8.75 -0.78 11.36
CA PRO A 64 -10.08 -0.59 11.93
C PRO A 64 -10.78 0.61 11.29
N ARG A 65 -12.10 0.52 11.07
CA ARG A 65 -12.89 1.56 10.37
C ARG A 65 -12.73 2.98 10.93
N SER A 66 -12.45 3.11 12.22
CA SER A 66 -12.24 4.41 12.89
C SER A 66 -10.85 5.01 12.67
N VAL A 67 -9.92 4.25 12.08
CA VAL A 67 -8.53 4.63 11.91
C VAL A 67 -8.26 4.98 10.46
N SER A 68 -7.87 6.23 10.22
CA SER A 68 -7.53 6.70 8.87
C SER A 68 -6.15 6.18 8.43
N SER A 69 -6.12 5.58 7.24
CA SER A 69 -4.89 5.16 6.56
C SER A 69 -3.95 6.34 6.34
N GLY A 70 -2.69 6.15 6.72
CA GLY A 70 -1.62 7.10 6.52
C GLY A 70 -1.24 7.28 5.05
N LEU A 71 -1.39 6.24 4.22
CA LEU A 71 -1.15 6.36 2.79
C LEU A 71 -2.17 7.27 2.12
N ARG A 72 -3.47 7.04 2.36
CA ARG A 72 -4.55 7.89 1.81
C ARG A 72 -4.31 9.35 2.18
N ARG A 73 -4.09 9.61 3.47
CA ARG A 73 -3.84 10.96 3.96
C ARG A 73 -2.54 11.57 3.43
N GLY A 74 -1.50 10.75 3.24
CA GLY A 74 -0.23 11.18 2.68
C GLY A 74 -0.37 11.66 1.24
N VAL A 75 -1.06 10.88 0.40
CA VAL A 75 -1.38 11.27 -0.98
C VAL A 75 -2.15 12.59 -1.02
N ASP A 76 -3.21 12.70 -0.21
CA ASP A 76 -4.07 13.89 -0.20
C ASP A 76 -3.34 15.14 0.33
N LEU A 77 -2.45 14.99 1.32
CA LEU A 77 -1.75 16.13 1.95
C LEU A 77 -0.45 16.52 1.28
N LEU A 78 0.29 15.58 0.69
CA LEU A 78 1.69 15.80 0.30
C LEU A 78 1.87 16.01 -1.21
N GLY A 79 0.85 15.77 -2.03
CA GLY A 79 0.96 15.82 -3.49
C GLY A 79 1.29 17.20 -4.09
N HIS A 80 1.29 18.28 -3.29
CA HIS A 80 1.67 19.62 -3.74
C HIS A 80 3.10 20.01 -3.33
N ILE A 81 3.82 19.14 -2.61
CA ILE A 81 5.17 19.42 -2.11
C ILE A 81 6.18 19.10 -3.20
N GLU A 82 7.06 20.05 -3.52
CA GLU A 82 8.15 19.86 -4.47
C GLU A 82 9.05 18.68 -4.05
N GLY A 83 9.34 17.78 -4.99
CA GLY A 83 10.12 16.58 -4.75
C GLY A 83 9.32 15.35 -4.31
N ILE A 84 7.99 15.46 -4.15
CA ILE A 84 7.09 14.33 -3.94
C ILE A 84 6.21 14.16 -5.17
N GLU A 85 6.21 12.96 -5.75
CA GLU A 85 5.37 12.59 -6.88
C GLU A 85 4.47 11.41 -6.49
N THR A 86 3.22 11.42 -6.95
CA THR A 86 2.28 10.31 -6.70
C THR A 86 1.97 9.59 -8.00
N ILE A 87 2.36 8.33 -8.08
CA ILE A 87 2.15 7.50 -9.25
C ILE A 87 0.97 6.55 -8.98
N TYR A 88 -0.06 6.63 -9.81
CA TYR A 88 -1.20 5.71 -9.77
C TYR A 88 -1.03 4.66 -10.85
N LEU A 89 -0.98 3.40 -10.43
CA LEU A 89 -1.02 2.25 -11.32
C LEU A 89 -2.46 1.77 -11.45
N ASN A 90 -2.80 1.25 -12.62
CA ASN A 90 -4.11 0.70 -12.91
C ASN A 90 -4.00 -0.80 -13.29
N ALA A 91 -5.12 -1.42 -13.65
CA ALA A 91 -5.17 -2.84 -13.98
C ALA A 91 -4.34 -3.23 -15.22
N GLU A 92 -4.11 -2.29 -16.14
CA GLU A 92 -3.30 -2.52 -17.35
C GLU A 92 -1.80 -2.65 -17.02
N ASP A 93 -1.35 -2.00 -15.95
CA ASP A 93 0.03 -2.10 -15.45
C ASP A 93 0.33 -3.46 -14.79
N VAL A 94 -0.70 -4.27 -14.55
CA VAL A 94 -0.60 -5.51 -13.77
C VAL A 94 -0.38 -6.72 -14.68
N VAL A 95 0.90 -7.09 -14.84
CA VAL A 95 1.29 -8.30 -15.57
C VAL A 95 1.16 -9.53 -14.66
N ARG A 96 0.08 -10.29 -14.84
CA ARG A 96 -0.15 -11.58 -14.15
C ARG A 96 0.03 -12.76 -15.08
N HIS A 97 0.55 -13.85 -14.53
CA HIS A 97 0.63 -15.14 -15.22
C HIS A 97 -0.77 -15.58 -15.69
N ARG A 98 -0.86 -16.23 -16.87
CA ARG A 98 -2.12 -16.64 -17.50
C ARG A 98 -3.02 -17.44 -16.56
N LEU A 99 -2.42 -18.34 -15.76
CA LEU A 99 -3.16 -19.15 -14.78
C LEU A 99 -3.79 -18.29 -13.67
N VAL A 100 -3.07 -17.28 -13.17
CA VAL A 100 -3.59 -16.39 -12.12
C VAL A 100 -4.78 -15.58 -12.65
N LYS A 101 -4.71 -15.09 -13.89
CA LYS A 101 -5.86 -14.44 -14.54
C LYS A 101 -7.06 -15.38 -14.65
N ALA A 102 -6.84 -16.63 -15.08
CA ALA A 102 -7.91 -17.63 -15.18
C ALA A 102 -8.56 -17.93 -13.83
N ILE A 103 -7.76 -18.01 -12.76
CA ILE A 103 -8.27 -18.20 -11.39
C ILE A 103 -9.11 -17.00 -10.97
N ILE A 104 -8.62 -15.77 -11.14
CA ILE A 104 -9.35 -14.55 -10.76
C ILE A 104 -10.69 -14.48 -11.49
N ASN A 105 -10.70 -14.70 -12.81
CA ASN A 105 -11.92 -14.68 -13.61
C ASN A 105 -12.95 -15.70 -13.11
N ALA A 106 -12.52 -16.93 -12.81
CA ALA A 106 -13.42 -17.97 -12.31
C ALA A 106 -14.06 -17.60 -10.96
N TYR A 107 -13.32 -16.91 -10.07
CA TYR A 107 -13.87 -16.40 -8.82
C TYR A 107 -14.82 -15.22 -9.04
N SER A 108 -14.48 -14.29 -9.93
CA SER A 108 -15.34 -13.15 -10.27
C SER A 108 -16.67 -13.59 -10.87
N GLU A 109 -16.67 -14.56 -11.78
CA GLU A 109 -17.88 -15.14 -12.38
C GLU A 109 -18.79 -15.79 -11.33
N ASP A 110 -18.22 -16.50 -10.33
CA ASP A 110 -19.00 -17.08 -9.23
C ASP A 110 -19.59 -16.00 -8.31
N GLU A 111 -18.84 -14.94 -7.99
CA GLU A 111 -19.35 -13.83 -7.19
C GLU A 111 -20.51 -13.09 -7.89
N GLU A 112 -20.37 -12.78 -9.17
CA GLU A 112 -21.43 -12.15 -9.96
C GLU A 112 -22.69 -13.01 -10.02
N ALA A 113 -22.53 -14.33 -10.26
CA ALA A 113 -23.64 -15.27 -10.27
C ALA A 113 -24.35 -15.36 -8.91
N ARG A 114 -23.61 -15.32 -7.80
CA ARG A 114 -24.19 -15.29 -6.45
C ARG A 114 -24.93 -14.00 -6.17
N GLN A 115 -24.38 -12.85 -6.58
CA GLN A 115 -25.04 -11.56 -6.40
C GLN A 115 -26.34 -11.46 -7.21
N ALA A 116 -26.35 -11.96 -8.45
CA ALA A 116 -27.56 -11.99 -9.27
C ALA A 116 -28.67 -12.84 -8.61
N ARG A 117 -28.33 -14.05 -8.14
CA ARG A 117 -29.27 -14.93 -7.42
C ARG A 117 -29.80 -14.32 -6.12
N GLN A 118 -29.00 -13.51 -5.43
CA GLN A 118 -29.44 -12.83 -4.22
C GLN A 118 -30.42 -11.70 -4.53
N LYS A 119 -30.16 -10.91 -5.58
CA LYS A 119 -31.07 -9.85 -6.04
C LYS A 119 -32.43 -10.40 -6.48
N GLU A 120 -32.46 -11.50 -7.23
CA GLU A 120 -33.71 -12.16 -7.64
C GLU A 120 -34.55 -12.58 -6.44
N LYS A 121 -33.92 -13.11 -5.38
CA LYS A 121 -34.61 -13.50 -4.14
C LYS A 121 -35.11 -12.32 -3.32
N ASP A 122 -34.39 -11.21 -3.34
CA ASP A 122 -34.77 -9.99 -2.63
C ASP A 122 -35.89 -9.22 -3.37
N GLU A 123 -36.04 -9.41 -4.69
CA GLU A 123 -37.12 -8.84 -5.51
C GLU A 123 -38.42 -9.68 -5.46
N GLU A 124 -38.33 -10.98 -5.15
CA GLU A 124 -39.48 -11.87 -4.97
C GLU A 124 -40.11 -11.81 -3.55
N ALA A 125 -39.46 -11.13 -2.60
CA ALA A 125 -39.87 -11.02 -1.18
C ALA A 125 -40.59 -9.69 -0.86
#